data_AF-A0A3L6QN97-F1
#
_entry.id   AF-A0A3L6QN97-F1
#
_cell.length_a   1.000
_cell.length_b   1.000
_cell.length_c   1.000
_cell.angle_alpha   90.00
_cell.angle_beta   90.00
_cell.angle_gamma   90.00
#
_symmetry.space_group_name_H-M   'P 1'
#
loop_
_entity.id
_entity.type
_entity.pdbx_description
1 polymer ?
#
loop_
_entity_poly.entity_id
_entity_poly.type
_entity_poly.pdbx_seq_one_letter_code
_entity_poly.pdbx_strand_id
1 'polypeptide(L)'
;MPTFELLLLLCSREPGSPLPPFYVVCNPVTPEWVALPQPSHAPGISEVLDVKRITGAAIGFDPTFSPHFYVFQLHHVAIQCQEHVEVVEIYSSGSNKWVLKESGWKRQCVCFCGRDSTFFNGSLHFAIPFDKVASVDTRGQSWRVTVVRPGEDDNYDHVFGQIVGHSQGRLLYMDADCWKNVFSIFVLEDYSRDEWTFRQSISMMDLFGPPS
;
A
#
# COMPACT_ATOMS: atom_id res chain seq x y z
N MET A 1 4.47 -3.47 25.29
CA MET A 1 5.56 -3.81 24.35
C MET A 1 5.78 -2.59 23.48
N PRO A 2 7.01 -2.04 23.39
CA PRO A 2 7.26 -0.95 22.45
C PRO A 2 6.99 -1.44 21.03
N THR A 3 6.15 -0.72 20.30
CA THR A 3 5.95 -0.91 18.87
C THR A 3 7.26 -0.52 18.17
N PHE A 4 7.93 -1.50 17.56
CA PHE A 4 9.05 -1.21 16.66
C PHE A 4 8.46 -0.70 15.35
N GLU A 5 8.35 0.62 15.22
CA GLU A 5 7.98 1.26 13.96
C GLU A 5 9.24 1.55 13.15
N LEU A 6 9.17 1.32 11.84
CA LEU A 6 10.22 1.70 10.90
C LEU A 6 9.63 2.71 9.90
N LEU A 7 10.40 3.72 9.57
CA LEU A 7 10.05 4.72 8.57
C LEU A 7 10.85 4.48 7.30
N LEU A 8 10.18 4.59 6.15
CA LEU A 8 10.81 4.58 4.84
C LEU A 8 10.91 6.03 4.33
N LEU A 9 12.13 6.44 4.00
CA LEU A 9 12.43 7.76 3.47
C LEU A 9 12.92 7.63 2.03
N LEU A 10 12.31 8.40 1.13
CA LEU A 10 12.76 8.58 -0.24
C LEU A 10 13.72 9.78 -0.28
N CYS A 11 14.96 9.56 -0.67
CA CYS A 11 15.96 10.62 -0.78
C CYS A 11 15.79 11.38 -2.10
N SER A 12 15.70 12.70 -2.02
CA SER A 12 15.79 13.58 -3.18
C SER A 12 17.25 13.85 -3.55
N ARG A 13 17.50 14.02 -4.84
CA ARG A 13 18.84 14.32 -5.36
C ARG A 13 19.09 15.82 -5.37
N GLU A 14 20.24 16.24 -4.86
CA GLU A 14 20.81 17.56 -5.19
C GLU A 14 21.70 17.47 -6.46
N PRO A 15 21.64 18.45 -7.38
CA PRO A 15 22.51 18.49 -8.55
C PRO A 15 24.00 18.49 -8.17
N GLY A 16 24.80 17.59 -8.75
CA GLY A 16 26.27 17.55 -8.57
C GLY A 16 26.79 16.66 -7.44
N SER A 17 25.91 16.01 -6.66
CA SER A 17 26.30 15.04 -5.63
C SER A 17 26.51 13.62 -6.20
N PRO A 18 27.32 12.76 -5.54
CA PRO A 18 27.34 11.32 -5.82
C PRO A 18 25.93 10.74 -5.74
N LEU A 19 25.60 9.76 -6.58
CA LEU A 19 24.26 9.14 -6.60
C LEU A 19 23.87 8.66 -5.18
N PRO A 20 22.95 9.35 -4.48
CA PRO A 20 22.55 8.93 -3.15
C PRO A 20 21.75 7.62 -3.25
N PRO A 21 21.69 6.82 -2.17
CA PRO A 21 20.72 5.73 -2.10
C PRO A 21 19.31 6.31 -2.28
N PHE A 22 18.45 5.65 -3.05
CA PHE A 22 17.07 6.13 -3.19
C PHE A 22 16.26 5.98 -1.90
N TYR A 23 16.47 4.89 -1.17
CA TYR A 23 15.73 4.60 0.04
C TYR A 23 16.63 4.50 1.26
N VAL A 24 16.15 5.09 2.34
CA VAL A 24 16.69 4.91 3.69
C VAL A 24 15.56 4.42 4.58
N VAL A 25 15.86 3.39 5.38
CA VAL A 25 14.97 2.94 6.45
C VAL A 25 15.55 3.37 7.77
N CYS A 26 14.74 4.01 8.62
CA CYS A 26 15.17 4.42 9.95
C CYS A 26 14.19 3.95 11.02
N ASN A 27 14.73 3.73 12.21
CA ASN A 27 13.92 3.57 13.42
C ASN A 27 13.75 4.98 14.02
N PRO A 28 12.54 5.53 14.20
CA PRO A 28 12.36 6.86 14.74
C PRO A 28 12.69 6.95 16.25
N VAL A 29 12.77 5.81 16.94
CA VAL A 29 13.04 5.72 18.38
C VAL A 29 14.53 5.56 18.68
N THR A 30 15.32 5.07 17.71
CA THR A 30 16.78 4.89 17.85
C THR A 30 17.53 5.74 16.81
N PRO A 31 18.81 6.09 16.99
CA PRO A 31 19.58 6.81 15.97
C PRO A 31 19.99 5.91 14.78
N GLU A 32 19.35 4.76 14.59
CA GLU A 32 19.74 3.75 13.61
C GLU A 32 19.01 3.99 12.28
N TRP A 33 19.79 3.96 11.21
CA TRP A 33 19.30 4.06 9.84
C TRP A 33 20.14 3.18 8.93
N VAL A 34 19.51 2.70 7.85
CA VAL A 34 20.15 1.86 6.85
C VAL A 34 19.81 2.37 5.45
N ALA A 35 20.84 2.64 4.67
CA ALA A 35 20.70 2.92 3.25
C ALA A 35 20.50 1.60 2.49
N LEU A 36 19.48 1.55 1.63
CA LEU A 36 19.21 0.36 0.83
C LEU A 36 20.07 0.36 -0.44
N PRO A 37 20.44 -0.82 -0.98
CA PRO A 37 21.00 -0.89 -2.33
C PRO A 37 20.01 -0.31 -3.34
N GLN A 38 20.50 0.09 -4.52
CA GLN A 38 19.64 0.65 -5.56
C GLN A 38 18.71 -0.45 -6.13
N PRO A 39 17.39 -0.22 -6.25
CA PRO A 39 16.52 -1.02 -7.10
C PRO A 39 16.93 -0.91 -8.57
N SER A 40 16.44 -1.81 -9.40
CA SER A 40 16.70 -1.80 -10.84
C SER A 40 16.04 -0.62 -11.56
N HIS A 41 14.87 -0.18 -11.09
CA HIS A 41 14.19 1.00 -11.59
C HIS A 41 14.30 2.14 -10.57
N ALA A 42 14.69 3.32 -11.07
CA ALA A 42 14.72 4.53 -10.26
C ALA A 42 13.30 4.95 -9.84
N PRO A 43 13.06 5.27 -8.56
CA PRO A 43 11.78 5.79 -8.13
C PRO A 43 11.56 7.21 -8.65
N GLY A 44 10.28 7.53 -8.83
CA GLY A 44 9.84 8.85 -9.26
C GLY A 44 8.72 8.77 -10.28
N ILE A 45 8.56 9.88 -10.99
CA ILE A 45 7.54 10.06 -12.03
C ILE A 45 8.25 10.36 -13.35
N SER A 46 7.84 9.68 -14.41
CA SER A 46 8.30 9.93 -15.78
C SER A 46 7.10 9.94 -16.73
N GLU A 47 7.06 10.87 -17.66
CA GLU A 47 5.96 11.00 -18.63
C GLU A 47 6.55 11.11 -20.03
N VAL A 48 6.17 10.18 -20.90
CA VAL A 48 6.65 10.10 -22.29
C VAL A 48 5.48 9.72 -23.18
N LEU A 49 5.16 10.55 -24.18
CA LEU A 49 4.16 10.26 -25.22
C LEU A 49 2.83 9.74 -24.63
N ASP A 50 2.24 10.51 -23.72
CA ASP A 50 0.97 10.21 -23.00
C ASP A 50 1.01 8.96 -22.10
N VAL A 51 2.18 8.38 -21.86
CA VAL A 51 2.38 7.30 -20.89
C VAL A 51 3.07 7.85 -19.66
N LYS A 52 2.32 7.92 -18.55
CA LYS A 52 2.84 8.34 -17.25
C LYS A 52 3.23 7.11 -16.45
N ARG A 53 4.49 7.06 -16.01
CA ARG A 53 5.04 6.05 -15.12
C ARG A 53 5.23 6.65 -13.73
N ILE A 54 4.73 5.96 -12.73
CA ILE A 54 4.77 6.40 -11.33
C ILE A 54 5.34 5.26 -10.50
N THR A 55 6.14 5.60 -9.51
CA THR A 55 6.64 4.63 -8.54
C THR A 55 6.09 4.98 -7.17
N GLY A 56 5.41 4.03 -6.54
CA GLY A 56 4.99 4.11 -5.14
C GLY A 56 5.78 3.12 -4.31
N ALA A 57 6.12 3.45 -3.07
CA ALA A 57 6.81 2.52 -2.18
C ALA A 57 6.19 2.47 -0.79
N ALA A 58 6.22 1.27 -0.18
CA ALA A 58 5.82 1.05 1.19
C ALA A 58 6.78 0.09 1.90
N ILE A 59 6.91 0.27 3.21
CA ILE A 59 7.66 -0.63 4.08
C ILE A 59 6.72 -1.63 4.74
N GLY A 60 7.15 -2.88 4.80
CA GLY A 60 6.50 -3.93 5.56
C GLY A 60 7.42 -4.45 6.65
N PHE A 61 6.97 -4.35 7.90
CA PHE A 61 7.67 -4.89 9.04
C PHE A 61 6.68 -5.40 10.08
N ASP A 62 6.80 -6.69 10.39
CA ASP A 62 6.05 -7.33 11.46
C ASP A 62 7.00 -8.34 12.13
N PRO A 63 7.52 -8.02 13.33
CA PRO A 63 8.48 -8.89 14.02
C PRO A 63 7.89 -10.24 14.43
N THR A 64 6.55 -10.38 14.45
CA THR A 64 5.90 -11.68 14.72
C THR A 64 5.91 -12.60 13.50
N PHE A 65 5.96 -12.02 12.30
CA PHE A 65 6.08 -12.73 11.03
C PHE A 65 7.54 -13.03 10.66
N SER A 66 8.41 -12.03 10.77
CA SER A 66 9.82 -12.12 10.38
C SER A 66 10.65 -11.05 11.11
N PRO A 67 11.89 -11.35 11.53
CA PRO A 67 12.79 -10.33 12.08
C PRO A 67 13.27 -9.33 11.01
N HIS A 68 12.99 -9.60 9.73
CA HIS A 68 13.39 -8.75 8.61
C HIS A 68 12.27 -7.80 8.20
N PHE A 69 12.65 -6.62 7.75
CA PHE A 69 11.75 -5.70 7.07
C PHE A 69 11.88 -5.87 5.56
N TYR A 70 10.84 -5.42 4.87
CA TYR A 70 10.70 -5.50 3.43
C TYR A 70 10.32 -4.13 2.89
N VAL A 71 10.78 -3.81 1.68
CA VAL A 71 10.32 -2.61 0.97
C VAL A 71 9.75 -3.04 -0.35
N PHE A 72 8.53 -2.60 -0.63
CA PHE A 72 7.81 -2.88 -1.86
C PHE A 72 7.81 -1.61 -2.69
N GLN A 73 8.45 -1.65 -3.86
CA GLN A 73 8.41 -0.60 -4.85
C GLN A 73 7.52 -1.05 -6.01
N LEU A 74 6.36 -0.42 -6.15
CA LEU A 74 5.38 -0.73 -7.18
C LEU A 74 5.56 0.22 -8.35
N HIS A 75 5.66 -0.33 -9.56
CA HIS A 75 5.79 0.42 -10.81
C HIS A 75 4.46 0.45 -11.54
N HIS A 76 3.90 1.65 -11.60
CA HIS A 76 2.64 1.95 -12.21
C HIS A 76 2.85 2.51 -13.61
N VAL A 77 1.96 2.12 -14.52
CA VAL A 77 1.82 2.77 -15.81
C VAL A 77 0.38 3.22 -15.94
N ALA A 78 0.20 4.50 -16.25
CA ALA A 78 -1.08 5.08 -16.59
C ALA A 78 -1.19 5.23 -18.11
N ILE A 79 -2.17 4.53 -18.70
CA ILE A 79 -2.52 4.60 -20.12
C ILE A 79 -4.00 4.93 -20.21
N GLN A 80 -4.38 5.99 -20.93
CA GLN A 80 -5.79 6.36 -21.15
C GLN A 80 -6.60 6.44 -19.84
N CYS A 81 -6.04 7.05 -18.79
CA CYS A 81 -6.64 7.19 -17.45
C CYS A 81 -6.84 5.87 -16.68
N GLN A 82 -6.32 4.74 -17.15
CA GLN A 82 -6.24 3.50 -16.38
C GLN A 82 -4.83 3.31 -15.85
N GLU A 83 -4.71 3.08 -14.55
CA GLU A 83 -3.44 2.83 -13.87
C GLU A 83 -3.31 1.34 -13.57
N HIS A 84 -2.21 0.73 -14.01
CA HIS A 84 -1.90 -0.67 -13.70
C HIS A 84 -0.49 -0.80 -13.16
N VAL A 85 -0.30 -1.73 -12.22
CA VAL A 85 1.04 -2.12 -11.77
C VAL A 85 1.59 -3.13 -12.75
N GLU A 86 2.72 -2.83 -13.39
CA GLU A 86 3.41 -3.75 -14.31
C GLU A 86 4.35 -4.68 -13.55
N VAL A 87 5.12 -4.12 -12.61
CA VAL A 87 6.13 -4.85 -11.85
C VAL A 87 6.19 -4.35 -10.41
N VAL A 88 6.63 -5.22 -9.52
CA VAL A 88 6.93 -4.91 -8.13
C VAL A 88 8.37 -5.35 -7.84
N GLU A 89 9.18 -4.42 -7.34
CA GLU A 89 10.48 -4.72 -6.79
C GLU A 89 10.39 -4.85 -5.28
N ILE A 90 10.81 -5.99 -4.76
CA ILE A 90 10.71 -6.32 -3.33
C ILE A 90 12.11 -6.44 -2.76
N TYR A 91 12.45 -5.55 -1.84
CA TYR A 91 13.65 -5.65 -1.01
C TYR A 91 13.38 -6.51 0.22
N SER A 92 14.35 -7.32 0.62
CA SER A 92 14.37 -7.97 1.93
C SER A 92 15.66 -7.64 2.67
N SER A 93 15.55 -7.20 3.92
CA SER A 93 16.72 -6.92 4.76
C SER A 93 17.52 -8.17 5.13
N GLY A 94 16.89 -9.35 5.09
CA GLY A 94 17.57 -10.63 5.35
C GLY A 94 18.53 -11.05 4.24
N SER A 95 18.19 -10.78 2.97
CA SER A 95 19.06 -11.07 1.83
C SER A 95 19.85 -9.86 1.33
N ASN A 96 19.51 -8.67 1.81
CA ASN A 96 20.01 -7.37 1.34
C ASN A 96 19.96 -7.22 -0.19
N LYS A 97 18.84 -7.64 -0.79
CA LYS A 97 18.66 -7.69 -2.26
C LYS A 97 17.25 -7.30 -2.63
N TRP A 98 17.13 -6.66 -3.79
CA TRP A 98 15.87 -6.45 -4.50
C TRP A 98 15.60 -7.64 -5.41
N VAL A 99 14.32 -8.02 -5.51
CA VAL A 99 13.83 -9.00 -6.47
C VAL A 99 12.71 -8.37 -7.26
N LEU A 100 12.90 -8.26 -8.58
CA LEU A 100 11.88 -7.80 -9.51
C LEU A 100 10.89 -8.94 -9.81
N LYS A 101 9.60 -8.62 -9.75
CA LYS A 101 8.51 -9.54 -10.07
C LYS A 101 7.51 -8.86 -10.99
N GLU A 102 7.10 -9.56 -12.04
CA GLU A 102 5.95 -9.15 -12.84
C GLU A 102 4.67 -9.22 -12.00
N SER A 103 3.80 -8.24 -12.21
CA SER A 103 2.54 -8.14 -11.49
C SER A 103 1.66 -9.35 -11.75
N GLY A 104 1.27 -10.04 -10.68
CA GLY A 104 0.27 -11.10 -10.73
C GLY A 104 -1.17 -10.61 -10.72
N TRP A 105 -1.40 -9.29 -10.53
CA TRP A 105 -2.74 -8.70 -10.56
C TRP A 105 -3.23 -8.61 -12.02
N LYS A 106 -4.13 -9.51 -12.41
CA LYS A 106 -4.67 -9.62 -13.78
C LYS A 106 -5.35 -8.33 -14.27
N ARG A 107 -4.62 -7.45 -14.98
CA ARG A 107 -5.11 -6.19 -15.60
C ARG A 107 -6.12 -5.41 -14.75
N GLN A 108 -5.94 -5.44 -13.43
CA GLN A 108 -6.81 -4.69 -12.55
C GLN A 108 -6.33 -3.24 -12.50
N CYS A 109 -7.27 -2.31 -12.39
CA CYS A 109 -6.93 -0.93 -12.10
C CYS A 109 -6.36 -0.89 -10.69
N VAL A 110 -5.10 -0.48 -10.58
CA VAL A 110 -4.37 -0.40 -9.31
C VAL A 110 -3.75 0.99 -9.22
N CYS A 111 -4.27 1.78 -8.28
CA CYS A 111 -3.71 3.08 -7.91
C CYS A 111 -3.06 2.94 -6.54
N PHE A 112 -1.73 3.09 -6.45
CA PHE A 112 -1.02 2.97 -5.18
C PHE A 112 -0.01 4.10 -5.00
N CYS A 113 -0.16 4.81 -3.89
CA CYS A 113 0.67 5.95 -3.51
C CYS A 113 1.58 5.65 -2.30
N GLY A 114 1.57 4.41 -1.79
CA GLY A 114 2.30 4.00 -0.57
C GLY A 114 1.63 4.39 0.75
N ARG A 115 0.76 5.41 0.77
CA ARG A 115 0.19 6.00 1.99
C ARG A 115 -0.89 5.14 2.65
N ASP A 116 -1.74 4.51 1.85
CA ASP A 116 -2.92 3.78 2.33
C ASP A 116 -2.68 2.26 2.30
N SER A 117 -1.54 1.87 2.86
CA SER A 117 -1.08 0.49 2.86
C SER A 117 -0.69 0.00 4.23
N THR A 118 -0.81 -1.30 4.44
CA THR A 118 -0.45 -1.95 5.70
C THR A 118 0.21 -3.29 5.44
N PHE A 119 1.17 -3.66 6.29
CA PHE A 119 1.80 -4.96 6.25
C PHE A 119 1.17 -5.86 7.29
N PHE A 120 0.57 -6.95 6.84
CA PHE A 120 -0.15 -7.88 7.71
C PHE A 120 -0.09 -9.30 7.15
N ASN A 121 0.17 -10.27 8.03
CA ASN A 121 0.26 -11.68 7.69
C ASN A 121 1.23 -11.98 6.53
N GLY A 122 2.39 -11.34 6.54
CA GLY A 122 3.45 -11.57 5.55
C GLY A 122 3.23 -10.95 4.17
N SER A 123 2.23 -10.08 4.03
CA SER A 123 1.87 -9.44 2.77
C SER A 123 1.63 -7.94 2.95
N LEU A 124 1.95 -7.18 1.91
CA LEU A 124 1.51 -5.79 1.79
C LEU A 124 0.06 -5.79 1.31
N HIS A 125 -0.79 -5.03 1.97
CA HIS A 125 -2.20 -4.80 1.62
C HIS A 125 -2.43 -3.32 1.35
N PHE A 126 -3.25 -3.00 0.36
CA PHE A 126 -3.63 -1.63 0.06
C PHE A 126 -4.97 -1.60 -0.69
N ALA A 127 -5.70 -0.49 -0.54
CA ALA A 127 -6.97 -0.29 -1.24
C ALA A 127 -6.70 -0.08 -2.73
N ILE A 128 -7.58 -0.63 -3.56
CA ILE A 128 -7.67 -0.33 -4.99
C ILE A 128 -9.11 0.05 -5.34
N PRO A 129 -9.36 0.69 -6.49
CA PRO A 129 -10.70 1.09 -6.89
C PRO A 129 -11.73 -0.07 -6.87
N PHE A 130 -13.00 0.29 -6.75
CA PHE A 130 -14.16 -0.62 -6.73
C PHE A 130 -14.19 -1.53 -5.49
N ASP A 131 -14.04 -0.92 -4.30
CA ASP A 131 -14.16 -1.58 -3.00
C ASP A 131 -13.36 -2.88 -2.89
N LYS A 132 -12.11 -2.81 -3.36
CA LYS A 132 -11.21 -3.95 -3.43
C LYS A 132 -9.94 -3.69 -2.63
N VAL A 133 -9.37 -4.76 -2.12
CA VAL A 133 -8.07 -4.75 -1.46
C VAL A 133 -7.14 -5.69 -2.22
N ALA A 134 -6.05 -5.13 -2.72
CA ALA A 134 -4.97 -5.89 -3.33
C ALA A 134 -3.94 -6.28 -2.28
N SER A 135 -3.31 -7.44 -2.46
CA SER A 135 -2.19 -7.87 -1.65
C SER A 135 -1.13 -8.63 -2.43
N VAL A 136 0.12 -8.51 -1.97
CA VAL A 136 1.28 -9.25 -2.49
C VAL A 136 2.18 -9.67 -1.33
N ASP A 137 2.64 -10.93 -1.37
CA ASP A 137 3.55 -11.45 -0.33
C ASP A 137 4.98 -10.93 -0.46
N THR A 138 5.79 -11.13 0.59
CA THR A 138 7.21 -10.74 0.63
C THR A 138 8.12 -11.39 -0.42
N ARG A 139 7.62 -12.35 -1.21
CA ARG A 139 8.37 -13.02 -2.27
C ARG A 139 7.82 -12.72 -3.67
N GLY A 140 6.72 -11.96 -3.77
CA GLY A 140 5.95 -11.75 -4.99
C GLY A 140 5.49 -13.05 -5.62
N GLN A 141 5.09 -14.04 -4.81
CA GLN A 141 4.62 -15.36 -5.27
C GLN A 141 3.10 -15.48 -5.19
N SER A 142 2.49 -14.93 -4.14
CA SER A 142 1.04 -14.87 -3.95
C SER A 142 0.55 -13.46 -4.20
N TRP A 143 -0.43 -13.33 -5.11
CA TRP A 143 -1.05 -12.09 -5.52
C TRP A 143 -2.56 -12.26 -5.40
N ARG A 144 -3.20 -11.42 -4.60
CA ARG A 144 -4.63 -11.55 -4.31
C ARG A 144 -5.33 -10.22 -4.48
N VAL A 145 -6.59 -10.29 -4.90
CA VAL A 145 -7.53 -9.19 -4.82
C VAL A 145 -8.79 -9.73 -4.16
N THR A 146 -9.24 -9.04 -3.13
CA THR A 146 -10.46 -9.37 -2.39
C THR A 146 -11.48 -8.27 -2.57
N VAL A 147 -12.75 -8.64 -2.68
CA VAL A 147 -13.86 -7.69 -2.80
C VAL A 147 -14.43 -7.47 -1.41
N VAL A 148 -14.49 -6.22 -0.97
CA VAL A 148 -14.98 -5.86 0.37
C VAL A 148 -16.51 -5.86 0.42
N ARG A 149 -17.16 -5.38 -0.66
CA ARG A 149 -18.63 -5.31 -0.78
C ARG A 149 -19.13 -6.06 -2.02
N PRO A 150 -19.34 -7.38 -1.94
CA PRO A 150 -19.87 -8.13 -3.07
C PRO A 150 -21.36 -7.79 -3.30
N GLY A 151 -21.69 -7.25 -4.48
CA GLY A 151 -23.08 -7.10 -4.96
C GLY A 151 -23.72 -5.74 -4.74
N GLU A 152 -23.01 -4.75 -4.21
CA GLU A 152 -23.35 -3.34 -4.44
C GLU A 152 -22.85 -2.99 -5.86
N ASP A 153 -23.74 -2.47 -6.73
CA ASP A 153 -23.35 -2.08 -8.09
C ASP A 153 -22.09 -1.21 -8.03
N ASP A 154 -21.19 -1.37 -9.02
CA ASP A 154 -19.96 -0.58 -9.21
C ASP A 154 -20.31 0.90 -9.50
N ASN A 155 -21.08 1.55 -8.61
CA ASN A 155 -21.46 2.93 -8.73
C ASN A 155 -20.19 3.73 -8.45
N TYR A 156 -19.75 4.47 -9.46
CA TYR A 156 -18.49 5.20 -9.53
C TYR A 156 -18.38 6.37 -8.52
N ASP A 157 -19.29 6.43 -7.55
CA ASP A 157 -19.46 7.49 -6.56
C ASP A 157 -18.83 7.13 -5.19
N HIS A 158 -17.71 6.42 -5.16
CA HIS A 158 -16.91 6.22 -3.93
C HIS A 158 -15.50 6.76 -4.15
N VAL A 159 -15.43 8.07 -4.41
CA VAL A 159 -14.24 8.71 -4.99
C VAL A 159 -13.17 9.03 -3.94
N PHE A 160 -13.43 8.91 -2.63
CA PHE A 160 -12.50 9.45 -1.63
C PHE A 160 -12.32 8.58 -0.37
N GLY A 161 -11.05 8.34 0.00
CA GLY A 161 -10.67 7.99 1.37
C GLY A 161 -10.70 6.50 1.75
N GLN A 162 -10.29 5.61 0.84
CA GLN A 162 -10.22 4.18 1.11
C GLN A 162 -8.91 3.86 1.83
N ILE A 163 -8.98 3.45 3.09
CA ILE A 163 -7.81 3.15 3.92
C ILE A 163 -7.85 1.67 4.31
N VAL A 164 -6.71 1.00 4.15
CA VAL A 164 -6.49 -0.34 4.68
C VAL A 164 -5.57 -0.27 5.88
N GLY A 165 -5.99 -0.88 6.97
CA GLY A 165 -5.19 -1.01 8.18
C GLY A 165 -5.34 -2.40 8.77
N HIS A 166 -4.70 -2.65 9.90
CA HIS A 166 -4.97 -3.86 10.67
C HIS A 166 -4.96 -3.54 12.16
N SER A 167 -5.77 -4.28 12.92
CA SER A 167 -5.82 -4.18 14.37
C SER A 167 -6.30 -5.50 14.96
N GLN A 168 -5.78 -5.86 16.13
CA GLN A 168 -6.18 -7.08 16.84
C GLN A 168 -6.12 -8.35 15.97
N GLY A 169 -5.11 -8.46 15.12
CA GLY A 169 -4.92 -9.61 14.23
C GLY A 169 -5.93 -9.72 13.09
N ARG A 170 -6.61 -8.62 12.74
CA ARG A 170 -7.57 -8.58 11.63
C ARG A 170 -7.31 -7.41 10.70
N LEU A 171 -7.54 -7.62 9.42
CA LEU A 171 -7.45 -6.58 8.39
C LEU A 171 -8.73 -5.73 8.41
N LEU A 172 -8.56 -4.43 8.30
CA LEU A 172 -9.62 -3.41 8.35
C LEU A 172 -9.62 -2.67 7.02
N TYR A 173 -10.81 -2.43 6.50
CA TYR A 173 -11.05 -1.54 5.38
C TYR A 173 -12.00 -0.45 5.83
N MET A 174 -11.61 0.80 5.60
CA MET A 174 -12.42 1.97 5.90
C MET A 174 -12.74 2.70 4.60
N ASP A 175 -14.02 2.96 4.41
CA ASP A 175 -14.54 3.76 3.31
C ASP A 175 -15.15 5.05 3.85
N ALA A 176 -14.80 6.17 3.24
CA ALA A 176 -15.26 7.49 3.63
C ALA A 176 -16.26 8.02 2.58
N ASP A 177 -17.55 7.80 2.83
CA ASP A 177 -18.60 8.33 1.98
C ASP A 177 -18.85 9.80 2.34
N CYS A 178 -18.21 10.70 1.59
CA CYS A 178 -18.31 12.14 1.79
C CYS A 178 -19.69 12.71 1.42
N TRP A 179 -20.45 12.03 0.54
CA TRP A 179 -21.82 12.44 0.22
C TRP A 179 -22.79 12.09 1.34
N LYS A 180 -22.61 10.93 1.96
CA LYS A 180 -23.42 10.51 3.11
C LYS A 180 -22.90 11.04 4.45
N ASN A 181 -21.71 11.66 4.47
CA ASN A 181 -21.00 12.06 5.69
C ASN A 181 -20.82 10.88 6.66
N VAL A 182 -20.39 9.72 6.17
CA VAL A 182 -20.26 8.49 6.96
C VAL A 182 -18.94 7.78 6.67
N PHE A 183 -18.26 7.30 7.71
CA PHE A 183 -17.22 6.29 7.60
C PHE A 183 -17.82 4.91 7.80
N SER A 184 -17.60 4.00 6.86
CA SER A 184 -17.99 2.60 6.99
C SER A 184 -16.76 1.73 7.20
N ILE A 185 -16.80 0.86 8.21
CA ILE A 185 -15.69 0.00 8.59
C ILE A 185 -16.07 -1.46 8.33
N PHE A 186 -15.20 -2.13 7.59
CA PHE A 186 -15.28 -3.55 7.27
C PHE A 186 -14.08 -4.28 7.88
N VAL A 187 -14.32 -5.52 8.29
CA VAL A 187 -13.28 -6.39 8.83
C VAL A 187 -13.24 -7.68 8.04
N LEU A 188 -12.03 -8.10 7.68
CA LEU A 188 -11.76 -9.41 7.11
C LEU A 188 -11.73 -10.44 8.25
N GLU A 189 -12.79 -11.22 8.43
CA GLU A 189 -12.91 -12.20 9.52
C GLU A 189 -12.16 -13.49 9.21
N ASP A 190 -12.24 -13.96 7.97
CA ASP A 190 -11.53 -15.14 7.49
C ASP A 190 -10.62 -14.76 6.31
N TYR A 191 -9.33 -14.63 6.62
CA TYR A 191 -8.29 -14.31 5.64
C TYR A 191 -8.12 -15.38 4.55
N SER A 192 -8.52 -16.63 4.84
CA SER A 192 -8.43 -17.74 3.89
C SER A 192 -9.60 -17.79 2.91
N ARG A 193 -10.76 -17.27 3.32
CA ARG A 193 -12.00 -17.24 2.52
C ARG A 193 -12.30 -15.91 1.88
N ASP A 194 -11.50 -14.88 2.18
CA ASP A 194 -11.72 -13.52 1.69
C ASP A 194 -13.07 -12.94 2.14
N GLU A 195 -13.49 -13.31 3.36
CA GLU A 195 -14.79 -12.95 3.92
C GLU A 195 -14.72 -11.62 4.69
N TRP A 196 -15.08 -10.55 3.98
CA TRP A 196 -15.27 -9.22 4.55
C TRP A 196 -16.66 -9.09 5.18
N THR A 197 -16.73 -8.54 6.38
CA THR A 197 -17.98 -8.27 7.09
C THR A 197 -18.07 -6.80 7.46
N PHE A 198 -19.27 -6.23 7.31
CA PHE A 198 -19.56 -4.90 7.81
C PHE A 198 -19.54 -4.91 9.35
N ARG A 199 -18.80 -3.98 9.95
CA ARG A 199 -18.76 -3.85 11.41
C ARG A 199 -19.60 -2.69 11.91
N GLN A 200 -19.38 -1.50 11.38
CA GLN A 200 -20.08 -0.30 11.83
C GLN A 200 -19.96 0.84 10.83
N SER A 201 -20.87 1.81 10.97
CA SER A 201 -20.79 3.10 10.32
C SER A 201 -20.76 4.20 11.38
N ILE A 202 -19.92 5.21 11.15
CA ILE A 202 -19.77 6.37 12.04
C ILE A 202 -20.12 7.62 11.24
N SER A 203 -21.01 8.48 11.75
CA SER A 203 -21.26 9.76 11.11
C SER A 203 -20.05 10.67 11.26
N MET A 204 -19.64 11.33 10.17
CA MET A 204 -18.62 12.38 10.20
C MET A 204 -19.07 13.56 11.09
N MET A 205 -20.38 13.81 11.20
CA MET A 205 -20.90 14.86 12.08
C MET A 205 -20.71 14.50 13.55
N ASP A 206 -20.89 13.23 13.92
CA ASP A 206 -20.65 12.76 15.29
C ASP A 206 -19.15 12.85 15.65
N LEU A 207 -18.27 12.69 14.67
CA LEU A 207 -16.82 12.67 14.87
C LEU A 207 -16.21 14.08 14.92
N PHE A 208 -16.62 14.97 14.00
CA PHE A 208 -16.00 16.27 13.78
C PHE A 208 -16.89 17.46 14.16
N GLY A 209 -18.16 17.22 14.48
CA GLY A 209 -19.16 18.28 14.66
C GLY A 209 -19.71 18.79 13.32
N PRO A 210 -20.65 19.75 13.35
CA PRO A 210 -21.19 20.35 12.14
C PRO A 210 -20.10 21.13 11.38
N PRO A 211 -20.17 21.19 10.03
CA PRO A 211 -19.24 22.00 9.26
C PRO A 211 -19.32 23.48 9.71
N SER A 212 -18.15 24.06 9.95
CA SER A 212 -17.96 25.45 10.38
C SER A 212 -18.36 26.47 9.32
#